data_AF-A0ABD2TBQ7-F1
#
_entry.id   AF-A0ABD2TBQ7-F1
#
_cell.length_a   1.000
_cell.length_b   1.000
_cell.length_c   1.000
_cell.angle_alpha   90.00
_cell.angle_beta   90.00
_cell.angle_gamma   90.00
#
_symmetry.space_group_name_H-M   'P 1'
#
loop_
_entity.id
_entity.type
_entity.pdbx_description
1 polymer ?
#
loop_
_entity_poly.entity_id
_entity_poly.type
_entity_poly.pdbx_seq_one_letter_code
_entity_poly.pdbx_strand_id
1 'polypeptide(L)'
;DQYGGSLENRCRFALEIVEAVVNEIGADRVGIRLSPFADYMDSGNSNPSALGLYMAESLNKYGIAYCHMVEPRMKTLGEKVECPESLIPMRKAFKGTFIVAGGYDRGDGNKAVLED
;
A
#
# COMPACT_ATOMS: atom_id res chain seq x y z
N ASP A 1 -1.12 8.04 22.08
CA ASP A 1 -2.44 8.71 21.98
C ASP A 1 -3.34 7.87 21.07
N GLN A 2 -4.39 8.45 20.47
CA GLN A 2 -5.30 7.75 19.53
C GLN A 2 -4.70 7.48 18.14
N TYR A 3 -3.46 7.92 17.87
CA TYR A 3 -2.77 7.76 16.58
C TYR A 3 -1.62 6.74 16.63
N GLY A 4 -1.45 6.03 17.75
CA GLY A 4 -0.40 5.01 17.92
C GLY A 4 -0.87 3.75 18.65
N GLY A 5 0.00 2.72 18.67
CA GLY A 5 -0.28 1.43 19.31
C GLY A 5 -0.93 0.43 18.35
N SER A 6 -2.26 0.36 18.34
CA SER A 6 -3.01 -0.61 17.51
C SER A 6 -2.88 -0.36 16.01
N LEU A 7 -3.21 -1.36 15.17
CA LEU A 7 -3.27 -1.19 13.71
C LEU A 7 -4.25 -0.08 13.32
N GLU A 8 -5.43 -0.07 13.95
CA GLU A 8 -6.45 0.96 13.77
C GLU A 8 -5.87 2.36 14.03
N ASN A 9 -5.26 2.58 15.19
CA ASN A 9 -4.75 3.89 15.58
C ASN A 9 -3.62 4.35 14.66
N ARG A 10 -2.71 3.43 14.28
CA ARG A 10 -1.61 3.74 13.36
C ARG A 10 -2.09 4.10 11.95
N CYS A 11 -3.19 3.49 11.48
CA CYS A 11 -3.78 3.82 10.18
C CYS A 11 -4.69 5.05 10.21
N ARG A 12 -5.19 5.45 11.39
CA ARG A 12 -6.19 6.51 11.57
C ARG A 12 -5.83 7.80 10.84
N PHE A 13 -4.62 8.31 11.04
CA PHE A 13 -4.19 9.58 10.44
C PHE A 13 -4.23 9.55 8.90
N ALA A 14 -3.73 8.48 8.28
CA ALA A 14 -3.77 8.35 6.82
C ALA A 14 -5.20 8.19 6.29
N LEU A 15 -6.06 7.46 7.01
CA LEU A 15 -7.46 7.28 6.63
C LEU A 15 -8.27 8.58 6.75
N GLU A 16 -8.02 9.38 7.79
CA GLU A 16 -8.63 10.72 7.95
C GLU A 16 -8.21 11.68 6.82
N ILE A 17 -6.95 11.62 6.38
CA ILE A 17 -6.50 12.38 5.20
C ILE A 17 -7.23 11.91 3.94
N VAL A 18 -7.32 10.61 3.71
CA VAL A 18 -8.04 10.07 2.56
C VAL A 18 -9.49 10.54 2.57
N GLU A 19 -10.17 10.46 3.72
CA GLU A 19 -11.54 10.93 3.90
C GLU A 19 -11.71 12.41 3.57
N ALA A 20 -10.85 13.26 4.13
CA ALA A 20 -10.90 14.70 3.89
C ALA A 20 -10.72 15.04 2.39
N VAL A 21 -9.76 14.40 1.72
CA VAL A 21 -9.53 14.62 0.29
C VAL A 21 -10.67 14.06 -0.56
N VAL A 22 -11.19 12.87 -0.23
CA VAL A 22 -12.37 12.29 -0.90
C VAL A 22 -13.59 13.20 -0.77
N ASN A 23 -13.81 13.83 0.37
CA ASN A 23 -14.93 14.75 0.57
C ASN A 23 -14.80 16.02 -0.27
N GLU A 24 -13.57 16.49 -0.49
CA GLU A 24 -13.31 17.71 -1.28
C GLU A 24 -13.39 17.45 -2.79
N ILE A 25 -12.76 16.38 -3.27
CA ILE A 25 -12.59 16.14 -4.70
C ILE A 25 -13.27 14.88 -5.21
N GLY A 26 -14.01 14.13 -4.40
CA GLY A 26 -14.64 12.87 -4.85
C GLY A 26 -13.64 11.72 -4.98
N ALA A 27 -14.10 10.52 -4.63
CA ALA A 27 -13.24 9.35 -4.48
C ALA A 27 -12.62 8.81 -5.78
N ASP A 28 -13.30 9.00 -6.90
CA ASP A 28 -12.85 8.63 -8.25
C ASP A 28 -11.62 9.45 -8.73
N ARG A 29 -11.26 10.51 -7.99
CA ARG A 29 -10.06 11.33 -8.25
C ARG A 29 -8.96 11.17 -7.19
N VAL A 30 -9.13 10.25 -6.23
CA VAL A 30 -8.17 10.03 -5.15
C VAL A 30 -7.45 8.70 -5.32
N GLY A 31 -6.13 8.71 -5.15
CA GLY A 31 -5.35 7.50 -4.98
C GLY A 31 -4.37 7.65 -3.83
N ILE A 32 -3.92 6.52 -3.26
CA ILE A 32 -2.92 6.49 -2.18
C ILE A 32 -1.73 5.63 -2.59
N ARG A 33 -0.51 6.08 -2.24
CA ARG A 33 0.72 5.33 -2.46
C ARG A 33 1.26 4.80 -1.14
N LEU A 34 1.57 3.51 -1.09
CA LEU A 34 2.01 2.80 0.12
C LEU A 34 3.28 1.99 -0.17
N SER A 35 4.15 1.87 0.82
CA SER A 35 5.38 1.06 0.75
C SER A 35 5.50 0.19 2.01
N PRO A 36 4.65 -0.85 2.17
CA PRO A 36 4.49 -1.55 3.44
C PRO A 36 5.78 -2.15 4.00
N PHE A 37 6.67 -2.62 3.11
CA PHE A 37 7.90 -3.33 3.46
C PHE A 37 9.16 -2.48 3.32
N ALA A 38 9.01 -1.21 2.94
CA ALA A 38 10.16 -0.31 2.85
C ALA A 38 10.68 0.02 4.25
N ASP A 39 12.00 0.11 4.36
CA ASP A 39 12.70 0.63 5.52
C ASP A 39 13.60 1.77 5.06
N TYR A 40 12.94 2.87 4.69
CA TYR A 40 13.60 4.04 4.14
C TYR A 40 13.52 5.17 5.15
N MET A 41 14.68 5.73 5.52
CA MET A 41 14.77 6.78 6.57
C MET A 41 14.14 6.35 7.91
N ASP A 42 14.47 5.14 8.39
CA ASP A 42 13.99 4.58 9.67
C ASP A 42 12.46 4.49 9.78
N SER A 43 11.76 4.30 8.66
CA SER A 43 10.29 4.15 8.62
C SER A 43 9.81 2.69 8.66
N GLY A 44 10.72 1.73 8.86
CA GLY A 44 10.40 0.31 8.93
C GLY A 44 9.35 -0.04 10.00
N ASN A 45 8.61 -1.11 9.75
CA ASN A 45 7.62 -1.64 10.69
C ASN A 45 8.02 -3.02 11.20
N SER A 46 7.73 -3.33 12.46
CA SER A 46 7.96 -4.67 13.02
C SER A 46 6.99 -5.73 12.49
N ASN A 47 5.82 -5.33 12.00
CA ASN A 47 4.87 -6.22 11.33
C ASN A 47 4.24 -5.54 10.10
N PRO A 48 5.01 -5.39 9.01
CA PRO A 48 4.57 -4.66 7.82
C PRO A 48 3.40 -5.35 7.12
N SER A 49 3.35 -6.68 7.15
CA SER A 49 2.25 -7.46 6.56
C SER A 49 0.91 -7.16 7.22
N ALA A 50 0.84 -7.17 8.55
CA ALA A 50 -0.41 -6.89 9.27
C ALA A 50 -0.87 -5.44 9.08
N LEU A 51 0.06 -4.48 9.11
CA LEU A 51 -0.26 -3.06 8.90
C LEU A 51 -0.72 -2.77 7.48
N GLY A 52 0.00 -3.30 6.48
CA GLY A 52 -0.35 -3.14 5.08
C GLY A 52 -1.69 -3.79 4.73
N LEU A 53 -1.96 -5.00 5.27
CA LEU A 53 -3.25 -5.68 5.08
C LEU A 53 -4.40 -4.87 5.68
N TYR A 54 -4.26 -4.42 6.93
CA TYR A 54 -5.29 -3.62 7.59
C TYR A 54 -5.57 -2.31 6.85
N MET A 55 -4.52 -1.63 6.36
CA MET A 55 -4.67 -0.42 5.55
C MET A 55 -5.42 -0.72 4.24
N ALA A 56 -5.02 -1.76 3.51
CA ALA A 56 -5.66 -2.15 2.24
C ALA A 56 -7.15 -2.49 2.42
N GLU A 57 -7.51 -3.21 3.49
CA GLU A 57 -8.90 -3.51 3.84
C GLU A 57 -9.68 -2.24 4.16
N SER A 58 -9.09 -1.36 5.00
CA SER A 58 -9.71 -0.13 5.46
C SER A 58 -10.01 0.86 4.33
N LEU A 59 -9.14 0.94 3.31
CA LEU A 59 -9.30 1.85 2.18
C LEU A 59 -10.55 1.56 1.33
N ASN A 60 -11.07 0.32 1.36
CA ASN A 60 -12.26 -0.06 0.61
C ASN A 60 -13.50 0.77 0.98
N LYS A 61 -13.59 1.27 2.22
CA LYS A 61 -14.75 2.05 2.66
C LYS A 61 -14.86 3.41 1.96
N TYR A 62 -13.76 3.90 1.39
CA TYR A 62 -13.70 5.20 0.71
C TYR A 62 -13.92 5.11 -0.79
N GLY A 63 -13.83 3.92 -1.40
CA GLY A 63 -14.03 3.75 -2.84
C GLY A 63 -13.04 4.53 -3.72
N ILE A 64 -11.82 4.76 -3.23
CA ILE A 64 -10.79 5.52 -3.95
C ILE A 64 -10.42 4.89 -5.30
N ALA A 65 -10.00 5.73 -6.25
CA ALA A 65 -9.70 5.34 -7.63
C ALA A 65 -8.64 4.25 -7.74
N TYR A 66 -7.56 4.33 -6.94
CA TYR A 66 -6.51 3.31 -6.93
C TYR A 66 -5.71 3.26 -5.63
N CYS A 67 -5.13 2.09 -5.36
CA CYS A 67 -4.06 1.91 -4.39
C CYS A 67 -2.76 1.57 -5.14
N HIS A 68 -1.70 2.34 -4.92
CA HIS A 68 -0.41 2.15 -5.56
C HIS A 68 0.60 1.63 -4.53
N MET A 69 1.05 0.39 -4.67
CA MET A 69 1.99 -0.24 -3.75
C MET A 69 3.40 -0.38 -4.32
N VAL A 70 4.40 -0.12 -3.47
CA VAL A 70 5.80 -0.40 -3.77
C VAL A 70 6.11 -1.86 -3.42
N GLU A 71 6.73 -2.56 -4.37
CA GLU A 71 7.11 -3.96 -4.24
C GLU A 71 8.06 -4.20 -3.05
N PRO A 72 7.95 -5.35 -2.36
CA PRO A 72 8.75 -5.63 -1.16
C PRO A 72 10.25 -5.74 -1.44
N ARG A 73 10.61 -6.06 -2.69
CA ARG A 73 11.99 -6.08 -3.20
C ARG A 73 12.66 -4.71 -3.20
N MET A 74 11.93 -3.62 -2.98
CA MET A 74 12.44 -2.25 -2.90
C MET A 74 12.41 -1.76 -1.44
N LYS A 75 13.29 -2.28 -0.59
CA LYS A 75 13.38 -1.85 0.82
C LYS A 75 13.96 -0.45 0.98
N THR A 76 14.95 -0.10 0.16
CA THR A 76 15.62 1.20 0.08
C THR A 76 15.54 1.74 -1.35
N LEU A 77 15.97 3.00 -1.55
CA LEU A 77 15.96 3.61 -2.87
C LEU A 77 17.09 3.06 -3.76
N GLY A 78 16.73 2.55 -4.94
CA GLY A 78 17.69 2.18 -5.99
C GLY A 78 18.27 0.76 -5.88
N GLU A 79 17.92 0.01 -4.84
CA GLU A 79 18.41 -1.36 -4.61
C GLU A 79 17.24 -2.36 -4.69
N LYS A 80 17.41 -3.40 -5.52
CA LYS A 80 16.51 -4.55 -5.58
C LYS A 80 17.08 -5.65 -4.71
N VAL A 81 16.33 -6.07 -3.69
CA VAL A 81 16.69 -7.15 -2.78
C VAL A 81 15.77 -8.35 -2.97
N GLU A 82 16.34 -9.55 -2.90
CA GLU A 82 15.54 -10.78 -2.86
C GLU A 82 14.87 -10.89 -1.49
N CYS A 83 13.57 -11.17 -1.48
CA CYS A 83 12.78 -11.15 -0.25
C CYS A 83 11.56 -12.08 -0.38
N PRO A 84 11.17 -12.82 0.68
CA PRO A 84 10.02 -13.73 0.65
C PRO A 84 8.65 -13.01 0.74
N GLU A 85 8.63 -11.73 1.08
CA GLU A 85 7.40 -10.95 1.26
C GLU A 85 6.67 -10.73 -0.07
N SER A 86 5.34 -10.63 0.00
CA SER A 86 4.47 -10.50 -1.16
C SER A 86 3.34 -9.51 -0.92
N LEU A 87 2.93 -8.79 -1.98
CA LEU A 87 1.77 -7.90 -1.96
C LEU A 87 0.44 -8.63 -2.25
N ILE A 88 0.45 -9.92 -2.58
CA ILE A 88 -0.76 -10.68 -2.91
C ILE A 88 -1.85 -10.59 -1.82
N PRO A 89 -1.54 -10.68 -0.51
CA PRO A 89 -2.56 -10.49 0.53
C PRO A 89 -3.23 -9.10 0.46
N MET A 90 -2.46 -8.03 0.27
CA MET A 90 -3.01 -6.67 0.12
C MET A 90 -3.79 -6.51 -1.18
N ARG A 91 -3.33 -7.11 -2.28
CA ARG A 91 -4.05 -7.13 -3.56
C ARG A 91 -5.43 -7.77 -3.40
N LYS A 92 -5.51 -8.92 -2.74
CA LYS A 92 -6.78 -9.64 -2.47
C LYS A 92 -7.71 -8.87 -1.52
N ALA A 93 -7.15 -8.12 -0.57
CA ALA A 93 -7.92 -7.31 0.36
C ALA A 93 -8.50 -6.04 -0.26
N PHE A 94 -7.77 -5.36 -1.15
CA PHE A 94 -8.23 -4.13 -1.79
C PHE A 94 -9.10 -4.42 -3.03
N LYS A 95 -10.33 -3.94 -3.06
CA LYS A 95 -11.32 -4.27 -4.08
C LYS A 95 -11.24 -3.40 -5.35
N GLY A 96 -10.47 -2.32 -5.31
CA GLY A 96 -10.31 -1.41 -6.45
C GLY A 96 -9.10 -1.72 -7.33
N THR A 97 -8.72 -0.74 -8.14
CA THR A 97 -7.52 -0.77 -9.01
C THR A 97 -6.25 -0.77 -8.16
N PHE A 98 -5.40 -1.77 -8.35
CA PHE A 98 -4.17 -1.92 -7.59
C PHE A 98 -2.97 -1.86 -8.52
N ILE A 99 -2.13 -0.86 -8.29
CA ILE A 99 -0.96 -0.56 -9.11
C ILE A 99 0.27 -0.97 -8.33
N VAL A 100 1.17 -1.72 -8.95
CA VAL A 100 2.46 -2.11 -8.36
C VAL A 100 3.61 -1.44 -9.08
N ALA A 101 4.63 -1.06 -8.32
CA ALA A 101 5.87 -0.50 -8.86
C ALA A 101 7.07 -0.92 -8.01
N GLY A 102 8.26 -0.95 -8.62
CA GLY A 102 9.52 -1.23 -7.93
C GLY A 102 10.25 -2.43 -8.50
N GLY A 103 11.44 -2.20 -9.07
CA GLY A 103 12.32 -3.26 -9.55
C GLY A 103 11.76 -4.11 -10.70
N TYR A 104 10.73 -3.58 -11.40
CA TYR A 104 10.13 -4.17 -12.60
C TYR A 104 10.95 -3.84 -13.83
N ASP A 105 11.19 -4.85 -14.66
CA ASP A 105 11.45 -4.67 -16.08
C ASP A 105 10.17 -4.94 -16.90
N ARG A 106 10.29 -4.94 -18.23
CA ARG A 106 9.17 -5.21 -19.15
C ARG A 106 8.57 -6.61 -18.92
N GLY A 107 9.40 -7.61 -18.68
CA GLY A 107 8.98 -9.00 -18.52
C GLY A 107 8.23 -9.20 -17.21
N ASP A 108 8.82 -8.73 -16.11
CA ASP A 108 8.19 -8.75 -14.78
C ASP A 108 6.83 -8.03 -14.81
N GLY A 109 6.74 -6.88 -15.48
CA GLY A 109 5.52 -6.07 -15.53
C GLY A 109 4.40 -6.76 -16.31
N ASN A 110 4.73 -7.37 -17.46
CA ASN A 110 3.78 -8.16 -18.23
C ASN A 110 3.28 -9.37 -17.44
N LYS A 111 4.15 -10.03 -16.66
CA LYS A 111 3.75 -11.15 -15.82
C LYS A 111 2.78 -10.74 -14.72
N ALA A 112 3.05 -9.62 -14.04
CA ALA A 112 2.24 -9.16 -12.91
C ALA A 112 0.79 -8.78 -13.28
N VAL A 113 0.52 -8.39 -14.53
CA VAL A 113 -0.85 -8.09 -15.00
C VAL A 113 -1.60 -9.32 -15.51
N LEU A 114 -0.91 -10.45 -15.70
CA LEU A 114 -1.50 -11.72 -16.17
C LEU A 114 -1.85 -12.68 -15.05
N GLU A 115 -1.25 -12.50 -13.86
CA GLU A 115 -1.45 -13.34 -12.68
C GLU A 115 -2.44 -12.64 -11.72
N ASP A 116 -3.70 -13.09 -11.70
CA ASP A 116 -4.77 -12.65 -10.76
C ASP A 116 -4.78 -13.49 -9.46
#